data_AF-A0A382XYG9-F1
#
_entry.id   AF-A0A382XYG9-F1
#
_cell.length_a   1.000
_cell.length_b   1.000
_cell.length_c   1.000
_cell.angle_alpha   90.00
_cell.angle_beta   90.00
_cell.angle_gamma   90.00
#
_symmetry.space_group_name_H-M   'P 1'
#
loop_
_entity.id
_entity.type
_entity.pdbx_description
1 polymer ?
#
loop_
_entity_poly.entity_id
_entity_poly.type
_entity_poly.pdbx_seq_one_letter_code
_entity_poly.pdbx_strand_id
1 'polypeptide(L)'
;MLKYILKRVSVAIPTILILIAISFLLMHSAPGGPFTSERPLPDEVLKNIEAKYGLDQPMYLQMINYVWGVVTDFDFGPSFRYRDRTVNDI
;
A
#
# COMPACT_ATOMS: atom_id res chain seq x y z
N MET A 1 33.33 -9.33 4.29
CA MET A 1 32.29 -8.30 4.52
C MET A 1 31.16 -8.35 3.49
N LEU A 2 31.41 -8.28 2.18
CA LEU A 2 30.33 -8.28 1.15
C LEU A 2 29.38 -9.51 1.24
N LYS A 3 29.91 -10.72 1.35
CA LYS A 3 29.12 -11.97 1.54
C LYS A 3 28.22 -11.91 2.78
N TYR A 4 28.67 -11.24 3.83
CA TYR A 4 27.89 -11.08 5.06
C TYR A 4 26.75 -10.06 4.89
N ILE A 5 27.00 -8.94 4.21
CA ILE A 5 25.98 -7.94 3.88
C ILE A 5 24.91 -8.56 2.99
N LEU A 6 25.31 -9.27 1.92
CA LEU A 6 24.36 -9.97 1.04
C LEU A 6 23.51 -10.97 1.81
N LYS A 7 24.12 -11.78 2.69
CA LYS A 7 23.37 -12.72 3.53
C LYS A 7 22.34 -12.00 4.43
N ARG A 8 22.70 -10.86 5.02
CA ARG A 8 21.76 -10.07 5.85
C ARG A 8 20.61 -9.50 5.01
N VAL A 9 20.90 -8.92 3.85
CA VAL A 9 19.89 -8.35 2.96
C VAL A 9 18.95 -9.45 2.43
N SER A 10 19.48 -10.61 2.05
CA SER A 10 18.67 -11.75 1.59
C SER A 10 17.71 -12.28 2.66
N VAL A 11 18.03 -12.13 3.95
CA VAL A 11 17.12 -12.47 5.06
C VAL A 11 16.15 -11.32 5.35
N ALA A 12 16.60 -10.07 5.25
CA ALA A 12 15.76 -8.90 5.52
C ALA A 12 14.61 -8.75 4.51
N ILE A 13 14.87 -9.02 3.22
CA ILE A 13 13.86 -8.92 2.14
C ILE A 13 12.61 -9.76 2.47
N PRO A 14 12.68 -11.09 2.69
CA PRO A 14 11.50 -11.89 3.00
C PRO A 14 10.85 -11.48 4.33
N THR A 15 11.63 -11.06 5.33
CA THR A 15 11.07 -10.56 6.59
C THR A 15 10.19 -9.31 6.36
N ILE A 16 10.68 -8.34 5.60
CA ILE A 16 9.93 -7.12 5.28
C ILE A 16 8.70 -7.46 4.44
N LEU A 17 8.82 -8.34 3.44
CA LEU A 17 7.69 -8.76 2.61
C LEU A 17 6.58 -9.44 3.43
N ILE A 18 6.94 -10.27 4.41
CA ILE A 18 5.98 -10.88 5.34
C ILE A 18 5.28 -9.81 6.16
N LEU A 19 6.02 -8.83 6.69
CA LEU A 19 5.42 -7.72 7.44
C LEU A 19 4.45 -6.89 6.60
N ILE A 20 4.80 -6.60 5.34
CA ILE A 20 3.92 -5.92 4.38
C ILE A 20 2.66 -6.76 4.15
N ALA A 21 2.79 -8.05 3.85
CA ALA A 21 1.65 -8.93 3.61
C ALA A 21 0.70 -9.00 4.81
N ILE A 22 1.25 -9.14 6.02
CA ILE A 22 0.46 -9.12 7.26
C ILE A 22 -0.24 -7.77 7.45
N SER A 23 0.48 -6.67 7.21
CA SER A 23 -0.11 -5.32 7.34
C SER A 23 -1.26 -5.11 6.36
N PHE A 24 -1.12 -5.56 5.11
CA PHE A 24 -2.18 -5.52 4.10
C PHE A 24 -3.39 -6.35 4.51
N LEU A 25 -3.16 -7.58 5.00
CA LEU A 25 -4.23 -8.45 5.50
C LEU A 25 -4.98 -7.79 6.67
N LEU A 26 -4.27 -7.22 7.63
CA LEU A 26 -4.89 -6.55 8.77
C LEU A 26 -5.70 -5.34 8.33
N MET A 27 -5.18 -4.53 7.41
CA MET A 27 -5.88 -3.35 6.88
C MET A 27 -7.17 -3.73 6.15
N HIS A 28 -7.15 -4.78 5.33
CA HIS A 28 -8.33 -5.28 4.61
C HIS A 28 -9.33 -6.03 5.51
N SER A 29 -8.87 -6.55 6.65
CA SER A 29 -9.74 -7.22 7.62
C SER A 29 -10.51 -6.23 8.49
N ALA A 30 -10.05 -4.98 8.57
CA ALA A 30 -10.75 -3.94 9.30
C ALA A 30 -12.04 -3.52 8.54
N PRO A 31 -13.16 -3.28 9.24
CA PRO A 31 -14.38 -2.83 8.59
C PRO A 31 -14.22 -1.40 8.08
N GLY A 32 -14.62 -1.17 6.82
CA GLY A 32 -14.53 0.13 6.15
C GLY A 32 -13.31 0.24 5.23
N GLY A 33 -13.03 1.46 4.78
CA GLY A 33 -11.91 1.78 3.90
C GLY A 33 -11.37 3.19 4.18
N PRO A 34 -10.27 3.59 3.50
CA PRO A 34 -9.59 4.86 3.76
C PRO A 34 -10.47 6.10 3.50
N PHE A 35 -11.55 5.95 2.72
CA PHE A 35 -12.51 7.01 2.41
C PHE A 35 -13.86 6.84 3.12
N THR A 36 -14.02 5.84 3.99
CA THR A 36 -15.20 5.71 4.84
C THR A 36 -15.22 6.84 5.86
N SER A 37 -16.30 7.62 5.88
CA SER A 37 -16.46 8.77 6.77
C SER A 37 -17.88 8.87 7.29
N GLU A 38 -18.09 9.68 8.34
CA GLU A 38 -19.41 9.89 8.95
C GLU A 38 -20.45 10.49 7.98
N ARG A 39 -19.99 11.19 6.93
CA ARG A 39 -20.82 11.69 5.83
C ARG A 39 -20.50 10.87 4.58
N PRO A 40 -21.29 9.82 4.27
CA PRO A 40 -21.00 8.96 3.14
C PRO A 40 -21.00 9.76 1.85
N LEU A 41 -19.97 9.53 1.02
CA LEU A 41 -19.93 10.04 -0.34
C LEU A 41 -21.00 9.31 -1.17
N PRO A 42 -21.54 9.94 -2.24
CA PRO A 42 -22.35 9.21 -3.21
C PRO A 42 -21.59 8.00 -3.75
N ASP A 43 -22.25 6.86 -3.90
CA ASP A 43 -21.62 5.59 -4.29
C ASP A 43 -20.80 5.69 -5.58
N GLU A 44 -21.27 6.49 -6.54
CA GLU A 44 -20.56 6.74 -7.81
C GLU A 44 -19.24 7.47 -7.59
N VAL A 45 -19.21 8.45 -6.68
CA VAL A 45 -18.00 9.18 -6.34
C VAL A 45 -17.02 8.27 -5.61
N LEU A 46 -17.51 7.44 -4.69
CA LEU A 46 -16.67 6.47 -3.97
C LEU A 46 -16.00 5.49 -4.94
N LYS A 47 -16.76 4.89 -5.87
CA LYS A 47 -16.22 3.98 -6.89
C LYS A 47 -15.16 4.64 -7.76
N ASN A 48 -15.39 5.88 -8.18
CA ASN A 48 -14.41 6.63 -8.98
C ASN A 48 -13.12 6.91 -8.19
N ILE A 49 -13.23 7.18 -6.89
CA ILE A 49 -12.08 7.37 -6.01
C ILE A 49 -11.34 6.04 -5.82
N GLU A 50 -12.05 4.95 -5.51
CA GLU A 50 -11.46 3.62 -5.35
C GLU A 50 -10.71 3.18 -6.60
N ALA A 51 -11.32 3.35 -7.79
CA ALA A 51 -10.68 3.07 -9.07
C ALA A 51 -9.43 3.93 -9.32
N LYS A 52 -9.48 5.22 -8.94
CA LYS A 52 -8.32 6.12 -9.07
C LYS A 52 -7.13 5.67 -8.20
N TYR A 53 -7.40 5.13 -7.01
CA TYR A 53 -6.38 4.64 -6.08
C TYR A 53 -6.08 3.14 -6.23
N GLY A 54 -6.74 2.44 -7.15
CA GLY A 54 -6.60 1.00 -7.33
C GLY A 54 -7.15 0.16 -6.18
N LEU A 55 -8.01 0.73 -5.33
CA LEU A 55 -8.62 0.03 -4.18
C LEU A 55 -9.72 -0.95 -4.59
N ASP A 56 -10.21 -0.83 -5.82
CA ASP A 56 -11.16 -1.74 -6.47
C ASP A 56 -10.49 -3.02 -6.98
N GLN A 57 -9.15 -3.06 -7.04
CA GLN A 57 -8.39 -4.21 -7.50
C GLN A 57 -8.32 -5.31 -6.44
N PRO A 58 -8.16 -6.59 -6.84
CA PRO A 58 -7.81 -7.66 -5.92
C PRO A 58 -6.59 -7.33 -5.04
N MET A 59 -6.66 -7.67 -3.74
CA MET A 59 -5.63 -7.36 -2.74
C MET A 59 -4.21 -7.78 -3.16
N TYR A 60 -4.07 -8.92 -3.85
CA TYR A 60 -2.75 -9.37 -4.32
C TYR A 60 -2.17 -8.45 -5.40
N LEU A 61 -2.99 -7.86 -6.28
CA LEU A 61 -2.56 -6.88 -7.28
C LEU A 61 -2.17 -5.57 -6.59
N GLN A 62 -2.96 -5.09 -5.62
CA GLN A 62 -2.62 -3.91 -4.84
C GLN A 62 -1.25 -4.07 -4.14
N MET A 63 -1.02 -5.23 -3.52
CA MET A 63 0.24 -5.53 -2.85
C MET A 63 1.42 -5.61 -3.83
N ILE A 64 1.24 -6.29 -4.97
CA ILE A 64 2.30 -6.38 -6.00
C ILE A 64 2.63 -4.99 -6.55
N ASN A 65 1.63 -4.18 -6.88
CA ASN A 65 1.82 -2.83 -7.39
C ASN A 65 2.55 -1.93 -6.37
N TYR A 66 2.15 -2.02 -5.10
CA TYR A 66 2.81 -1.30 -4.01
C TYR A 66 4.28 -1.72 -3.85
N VAL A 67 4.55 -3.03 -3.74
CA VAL A 67 5.93 -3.52 -3.59
C VAL A 67 6.78 -3.18 -4.81
N TRP A 68 6.20 -3.26 -6.01
CA TRP A 68 6.88 -2.88 -7.25
C TRP A 68 7.30 -1.41 -7.22
N GLY A 69 6.38 -0.48 -6.95
CA GLY A 69 6.68 0.96 -6.87
C GLY A 69 7.73 1.31 -5.81
N VAL A 70 7.68 0.67 -4.64
CA VAL A 70 8.68 0.85 -3.59
C VAL A 70 10.06 0.37 -4.04
N VAL A 71 10.14 -0.73 -4.79
CA VAL A 71 11.42 -1.32 -5.23
C VAL A 71 11.99 -0.63 -6.46
N THR A 72 11.16 -0.24 -7.42
CA THR A 72 11.61 0.37 -8.69
C THR A 72 11.88 1.86 -8.56
N ASP A 73 11.00 2.57 -7.87
CA ASP A 73 10.97 4.04 -7.88
C ASP A 73 11.10 4.64 -6.47
N PHE A 74 11.21 3.80 -5.44
CA PHE A 74 11.16 4.21 -4.04
C PHE A 74 9.86 4.96 -3.70
N ASP A 75 8.76 4.63 -4.38
CA ASP A 75 7.46 5.26 -4.22
C ASP A 75 6.59 4.47 -3.23
N PHE A 76 6.23 5.09 -2.11
CA PHE A 76 5.34 4.52 -1.09
C PHE A 76 3.85 4.79 -1.39
N GLY A 77 3.56 5.39 -2.53
CA GLY A 77 2.22 5.66 -3.03
C GLY A 77 1.64 6.98 -2.54
N PRO A 78 0.43 7.31 -2.99
CA PRO A 78 -0.24 8.55 -2.63
C PRO A 78 -0.76 8.53 -1.19
N SER A 79 -0.86 9.71 -0.56
CA SER A 79 -1.51 9.82 0.74
C SER A 79 -3.03 9.74 0.60
N PHE A 80 -3.65 8.80 1.30
CA PHE A 80 -5.12 8.75 1.37
C PHE A 80 -5.73 9.84 2.27
N ARG A 81 -4.89 10.54 3.07
CA ARG A 81 -5.32 11.65 3.92
C ARG A 81 -5.11 13.01 3.24
N TYR A 82 -3.98 13.20 2.56
CA TYR A 82 -3.62 14.46 1.91
C TYR A 82 -3.68 14.31 0.39
N ARG A 83 -4.69 14.92 -0.25
CA ARG A 83 -5.04 14.70 -1.67
C ARG A 83 -3.92 14.98 -2.67
N ASP A 84 -2.98 15.87 -2.32
CA ASP A 84 -1.93 16.36 -3.22
C ASP A 84 -0.52 16.05 -2.67
N ARG A 85 -0.40 15.02 -1.81
CA ARG A 85 0.89 14.56 -1.29
C ARG A 85 1.03 13.06 -1.43
N THR A 86 2.26 12.63 -1.65
CA THR A 86 2.64 11.22 -1.53
C THR A 86 2.98 10.90 -0.09
N VAL A 87 3.06 9.60 0.23
CA VAL A 87 3.58 9.15 1.53
C VAL A 87 5.05 9.57 1.71
N ASN A 88 5.79 9.69 0.62
CA ASN A 88 7.18 10.14 0.62
C ASN A 88 7.36 11.60 1.07
N ASP A 89 6.34 12.44 0.92
CA ASP A 89 6.38 13.89 1.23
C ASP A 89 6.05 14.23 2.69
N ILE A 90 5.81 13.21 3.53
CA ILE A 90 5.32 13.32 4.91
C ILE A 90 6.39 12.83 5.87
#